data_AF-A0A0E3R6V9-F1
#
_entry.id   AF-A0A0E3R6V9-F1
#
_cell.length_a   1.000
_cell.length_b   1.000
_cell.length_c   1.000
_cell.angle_alpha   90.00
_cell.angle_beta   90.00
_cell.angle_gamma   90.00
#
_symmetry.space_group_name_H-M   'P 1'
#
loop_
_entity.id
_entity.type
_entity.pdbx_description
1 polymer ?
#
loop_
_entity_poly.entity_id
_entity_poly.type
_entity_poly.pdbx_seq_one_letter_code
_entity_poly.pdbx_strand_id
1 'polypeptide(L)'
;MVKRMIIKIDEEKCTGCGKCVAPCAEGAIQIINGKAKVVSEELCDGMGYCIGICPEGALSIEERHTVEFNREKAESQPKKQDLSIHCFQCGAGEDTHYLMPLRHNMESMWVCTRCLPRLIHG
;
A
#
# COMPACT_ATOMS: atom_id res chain seq x y z
N MET A 1 -23.94 7.37 8.90
CA MET A 1 -23.17 6.11 8.88
C MET A 1 -23.76 5.21 7.80
N VAL A 2 -22.92 4.48 7.08
CA VAL A 2 -23.26 3.57 5.97
C VAL A 2 -22.65 2.19 6.23
N LYS A 3 -23.24 1.13 5.67
CA LYS A 3 -22.68 -0.23 5.74
C LYS A 3 -21.75 -0.44 4.55
N ARG A 4 -20.47 -0.75 4.81
CA ARG A 4 -19.46 -0.97 3.76
C ARG A 4 -18.31 -1.85 4.25
N MET A 5 -17.47 -2.26 3.31
CA MET A 5 -16.25 -3.00 3.58
C MET A 5 -15.16 -2.07 4.13
N ILE A 6 -14.47 -2.50 5.18
CA ILE A 6 -13.37 -1.75 5.81
C ILE A 6 -12.28 -2.69 6.30
N ILE A 7 -11.05 -2.19 6.39
CA ILE A 7 -9.92 -2.95 6.90
C ILE A 7 -10.05 -3.19 8.40
N LYS A 8 -9.86 -4.44 8.80
CA LYS A 8 -9.69 -4.89 10.18
C LYS A 8 -8.25 -5.30 10.40
N ILE A 9 -7.70 -4.94 11.57
CA ILE A 9 -6.35 -5.31 11.96
C ILE A 9 -6.43 -6.18 13.22
N ASP A 10 -5.85 -7.38 13.13
CA ASP A 10 -5.61 -8.28 14.24
C ASP A 10 -4.34 -7.85 14.99
N GLU A 11 -4.52 -7.29 16.19
CA GLU A 11 -3.41 -6.76 16.98
C GLU A 11 -2.51 -7.84 17.58
N GLU A 12 -3.03 -9.06 17.75
CA GLU A 12 -2.25 -10.19 18.28
C GLU A 12 -1.22 -10.64 17.25
N LYS A 13 -1.61 -10.66 15.96
CA LYS A 13 -0.69 -11.00 14.85
C LYS A 13 0.18 -9.84 14.40
N CYS A 14 -0.27 -8.59 14.58
CA CYS A 14 0.47 -7.44 14.06
C CYS A 14 1.81 -7.26 14.79
N THR A 15 2.94 -7.34 14.08
CA THR A 15 4.27 -7.10 14.65
C THR A 15 4.72 -5.64 14.63
N GLY A 16 3.92 -4.75 14.02
CA GLY A 16 4.27 -3.33 13.90
C GLY A 16 5.29 -3.00 12.80
N CYS A 17 5.60 -3.93 11.91
CA CYS A 17 6.65 -3.76 10.88
C CYS A 17 6.43 -2.61 9.87
N GLY A 18 5.24 -2.00 9.83
CA GLY A 18 4.98 -0.82 9.02
C GLY A 18 4.77 -1.04 7.52
N LYS A 19 4.97 -2.26 6.99
CA LYS A 19 4.86 -2.55 5.55
C LYS A 19 3.49 -2.22 4.94
N CYS A 20 2.42 -2.26 5.73
CA CYS A 20 1.07 -1.92 5.28
C CYS A 20 0.79 -0.40 5.17
N VAL A 21 1.72 0.46 5.60
CA VAL A 21 1.50 1.91 5.69
C VAL A 21 1.65 2.61 4.34
N ALA A 22 2.75 2.38 3.61
CA ALA A 22 2.98 3.01 2.30
C ALA A 22 1.99 2.54 1.21
N PRO A 23 1.61 1.25 1.13
CA PRO A 23 0.62 0.78 0.15
C PRO A 23 -0.81 1.29 0.39
N CYS A 24 -1.10 1.93 1.52
CA CYS A 24 -2.38 2.61 1.76
C CYS A 24 -2.30 4.02 1.17
N ALA A 25 -2.70 4.16 -0.10
CA ALA A 25 -2.60 5.41 -0.85
C ALA A 25 -3.40 6.55 -0.20
N GLU A 26 -4.49 6.21 0.49
CA GLU A 26 -5.39 7.15 1.16
C GLU A 26 -4.88 7.59 2.54
N GLY A 27 -3.78 7.00 3.03
CA GLY A 27 -3.16 7.36 4.31
C GLY A 27 -3.94 6.91 5.55
N ALA A 28 -4.89 5.98 5.42
CA ALA A 28 -5.76 5.52 6.50
C ALA A 28 -5.02 4.71 7.59
N ILE A 29 -3.86 4.14 7.29
CA ILE A 29 -3.09 3.27 8.21
C ILE A 29 -1.85 3.99 8.74
N GLN A 30 -1.62 3.90 10.04
CA GLN A 30 -0.40 4.35 10.71
C GLN A 30 0.06 3.36 11.77
N ILE A 31 1.33 3.44 12.17
CA ILE A 31 1.85 2.72 13.34
C ILE A 31 1.66 3.60 14.57
N ILE A 32 0.89 3.11 15.54
CA ILE A 32 0.65 3.74 16.84
C ILE A 32 0.97 2.73 17.91
N ASN A 33 1.82 3.11 18.88
CA ASN A 33 2.24 2.25 19.98
C ASN A 33 2.77 0.88 19.51
N GLY A 34 3.54 0.86 18.42
CA GLY A 34 4.13 -0.35 17.86
C GLY A 34 3.15 -1.27 17.12
N LYS A 35 1.92 -0.85 16.83
CA LYS A 35 0.93 -1.63 16.08
C LYS A 35 0.31 -0.81 14.96
N ALA A 36 -0.07 -1.48 13.87
CA ALA A 36 -0.83 -0.84 12.80
C ALA A 36 -2.25 -0.52 13.27
N LYS A 37 -2.76 0.66 12.92
CA LYS A 37 -4.11 1.12 13.24
C LYS A 37 -4.72 1.81 12.03
N VAL A 38 -6.02 1.58 11.80
CA VAL A 38 -6.82 2.42 10.91
C VAL A 38 -7.15 3.70 11.68
N VAL A 39 -6.45 4.79 11.40
CA VAL A 39 -6.55 6.04 12.17
C VAL A 39 -7.70 6.94 11.73
N SER A 40 -8.26 6.68 10.55
CA SER A 40 -9.40 7.41 10.01
C SER A 40 -10.21 6.50 9.10
N GLU A 41 -11.41 6.13 9.55
CA GLU A 41 -12.28 5.23 8.79
C GLU A 41 -12.76 5.86 7.48
N GLU A 42 -12.99 7.17 7.45
CA GLU A 42 -13.34 7.92 6.23
C GLU A 42 -12.22 8.00 5.20
N LEU A 43 -10.97 7.71 5.58
CA LEU A 43 -9.85 7.57 4.64
C LEU A 43 -9.72 6.14 4.11
N CYS A 44 -10.17 5.13 4.86
CA CYS A 44 -10.09 3.76 4.39
C CYS A 44 -11.18 3.52 3.35
N ASP A 45 -10.84 3.32 2.08
CA ASP A 45 -11.79 3.03 1.00
C ASP A 45 -12.29 1.57 1.01
N GLY A 46 -11.55 0.67 1.65
CA GLY A 46 -11.85 -0.76 1.72
C GLY A 46 -11.31 -1.58 0.55
N MET A 47 -10.39 -1.05 -0.27
CA MET A 47 -9.82 -1.77 -1.42
C MET A 47 -8.99 -3.00 -1.04
N GLY A 48 -8.38 -3.04 0.15
CA GLY A 48 -7.66 -4.23 0.62
C GLY A 48 -6.21 -4.36 0.14
N TYR A 49 -5.62 -3.36 -0.50
CA TYR A 49 -4.24 -3.45 -1.02
C TYR A 49 -3.21 -3.81 0.07
N CYS A 50 -3.42 -3.35 1.29
CA CYS A 50 -2.56 -3.65 2.44
C CYS A 50 -2.61 -5.12 2.92
N ILE A 51 -3.66 -5.89 2.57
CA ILE A 51 -3.87 -7.27 3.04
C ILE A 51 -2.73 -8.17 2.55
N GLY A 52 -2.46 -8.16 1.23
CA GLY A 52 -1.41 -8.98 0.63
C GLY A 52 0.02 -8.57 1.00
N ILE A 53 0.19 -7.37 1.56
CA ILE A 53 1.50 -6.84 1.96
C ILE A 53 1.89 -7.31 3.38
N CYS A 54 0.91 -7.67 4.21
CA CYS A 54 1.19 -8.07 5.59
C CYS A 54 1.85 -9.45 5.64
N PRO A 55 3.12 -9.57 6.09
CA PRO A 55 3.78 -10.87 6.19
C PRO A 55 3.15 -11.77 7.26
N GLU A 56 2.49 -11.19 8.26
CA GLU A 56 1.87 -11.91 9.38
C GLU A 56 0.42 -12.31 9.12
N GLY A 57 -0.17 -11.88 8.00
CA GLY A 57 -1.60 -12.08 7.73
C GLY A 57 -2.51 -11.40 8.77
N ALA A 58 -2.06 -10.26 9.34
CA ALA A 58 -2.78 -9.55 10.39
C ALA A 58 -3.91 -8.63 9.88
N LEU A 59 -4.03 -8.43 8.56
CA LEU A 59 -5.03 -7.56 7.96
C LEU A 59 -6.08 -8.39 7.22
N SER A 60 -7.34 -8.02 7.41
CA SER A 60 -8.49 -8.60 6.72
C SER A 60 -9.51 -7.52 6.39
N ILE A 61 -10.57 -7.89 5.66
CA ILE A 61 -11.69 -7.01 5.36
C ILE A 61 -12.92 -7.49 6.13
N GLU A 62 -13.67 -6.55 6.71
CA GLU A 62 -14.95 -6.83 7.35
C GLU A 62 -16.03 -5.87 6.85
N GLU A 63 -17.28 -6.31 6.84
CA GLU A 63 -18.42 -5.45 6.57
C GLU A 63 -19.00 -4.93 7.89
N ARG A 64 -19.06 -3.60 8.06
CA ARG A 64 -19.71 -3.00 9.23
C ARG A 64 -20.28 -1.61 8.93
N HIS A 65 -21.08 -1.09 9.87
CA HIS A 65 -21.52 0.30 9.82
C HIS A 65 -20.39 1.24 10.23
N THR A 66 -20.08 2.22 9.38
CA THR A 66 -19.01 3.19 9.57
C THR A 66 -19.36 4.51 8.86
N VAL A 67 -18.48 5.51 8.94
CA VAL A 67 -18.56 6.74 8.16
C VAL A 67 -18.34 6.47 6.67
N GLU A 68 -18.90 7.33 5.84
CA GLU A 68 -18.70 7.27 4.39
C GLU A 68 -17.23 7.56 4.03
N PHE A 69 -16.75 6.96 2.94
CA PHE A 69 -15.42 7.27 2.43
C PHE A 69 -15.38 8.70 1.90
N ASN A 70 -14.40 9.48 2.32
CA ASN A 70 -14.23 10.88 1.92
C ASN A 70 -13.07 11.00 0.93
N ARG A 71 -13.41 11.03 -0.36
CA ARG A 71 -12.44 11.13 -1.46
C ARG A 71 -11.60 12.41 -1.40
N GLU A 72 -12.21 13.56 -1.13
CA GLU A 72 -11.51 14.84 -1.05
C GLU A 72 -10.48 14.84 0.09
N LYS A 73 -10.84 14.25 1.23
CA LYS A 73 -9.94 14.09 2.37
C LYS A 73 -8.79 13.12 2.06
N ALA A 74 -9.06 12.04 1.33
CA ALA A 74 -8.03 11.09 0.90
C ALA A 74 -7.03 11.73 -0.08
N GLU A 75 -7.52 12.47 -1.08
CA GLU A 75 -6.67 13.15 -2.08
C GLU A 75 -5.82 14.27 -1.47
N SER A 76 -6.26 14.88 -0.37
CA SER A 76 -5.49 15.89 0.36
C SER A 76 -4.45 15.33 1.35
N GLN A 77 -4.42 14.01 1.57
CA GLN A 77 -3.37 13.40 2.40
C GLN A 77 -2.01 13.48 1.71
N PRO A 78 -0.91 13.65 2.48
CA PRO A 78 0.43 13.54 1.93
C PRO A 78 0.64 12.11 1.40
N LYS A 79 0.97 12.00 0.11
CA LYS A 79 1.26 10.71 -0.52
C LYS A 79 2.51 10.11 0.11
N LYS A 80 2.37 8.93 0.72
CA LYS A 80 3.52 8.17 1.24
C LYS A 80 4.10 7.37 0.08
N GLN A 81 5.32 7.73 -0.31
CA GLN A 81 6.05 6.99 -1.34
C GLN A 81 6.72 5.77 -0.72
N ASP A 82 6.64 4.62 -1.40
CA ASP A 82 7.48 3.48 -1.08
C ASP A 82 8.83 3.65 -1.79
N LEU A 83 9.83 4.13 -1.05
CA LEU A 83 11.19 4.36 -1.55
C LEU A 83 11.88 3.06 -2.06
N SER A 84 11.34 1.88 -1.72
CA SER A 84 11.83 0.62 -2.27
C SER A 84 11.38 0.37 -3.71
N ILE A 85 10.36 1.08 -4.20
CA ILE A 85 9.85 0.95 -5.57
C ILE A 85 10.57 1.96 -6.49
N HIS A 86 11.72 1.56 -7.00
CA HIS A 86 12.48 2.33 -7.97
C HIS A 86 13.00 1.42 -9.10
N CYS A 87 13.05 1.96 -10.31
CA CYS A 87 13.60 1.23 -11.45
C CYS A 87 15.06 0.83 -11.17
N PHE A 88 15.36 -0.46 -11.18
CA PHE A 88 16.72 -0.97 -10.92
C PHE A 88 17.74 -0.43 -11.95
N GLN A 89 17.27 -0.04 -13.15
CA GLN A 89 18.13 0.42 -14.24
C GLN A 89 18.41 1.93 -14.21
N CYS A 90 17.41 2.75 -13.88
CA CYS A 90 17.53 4.22 -13.98
C CYS A 90 17.20 4.98 -12.70
N GLY A 91 16.80 4.29 -11.62
CA GLY A 91 16.46 4.88 -10.33
C GLY A 91 15.13 5.65 -10.30
N ALA A 92 14.38 5.71 -11.41
CA ALA A 92 13.09 6.39 -11.44
C ALA A 92 12.08 5.78 -10.45
N GLY A 93 11.43 6.63 -9.67
CA GLY A 93 10.34 6.28 -8.75
C GLY A 93 8.96 6.31 -9.40
N GLU A 94 7.95 5.89 -8.63
CA GLU A 94 6.54 5.78 -9.04
C GLU A 94 5.87 7.12 -9.38
N ASP A 95 6.46 8.22 -8.92
CA ASP A 95 6.02 9.59 -9.19
C ASP A 95 6.38 10.08 -10.59
N THR A 96 7.40 9.49 -11.21
CA THR A 96 7.91 9.92 -12.52
C THR A 96 7.61 8.92 -13.64
N HIS A 97 7.53 7.63 -13.32
CA HIS A 97 7.35 6.58 -14.31
C HIS A 97 6.43 5.47 -13.78
N TYR A 98 5.70 4.84 -14.70
CA TYR A 98 5.05 3.57 -14.41
C TYR A 98 6.11 2.50 -14.17
N LEU A 99 6.05 1.89 -12.99
CA LEU A 99 6.91 0.81 -12.56
C LEU A 99 6.14 -0.50 -12.60
N MET A 100 6.82 -1.56 -13.00
CA MET A 100 6.26 -2.91 -12.98
C MET A 100 7.20 -3.84 -12.19
N PRO A 101 6.64 -4.77 -11.40
CA PRO A 101 7.45 -5.77 -10.74
C PRO A 101 7.99 -6.75 -11.77
N LEU A 102 9.26 -7.12 -11.61
CA LEU A 102 9.97 -8.08 -12.44
C LEU A 102 10.66 -9.10 -11.53
N ARG A 103 10.70 -10.36 -11.96
CA ARG A 103 11.50 -11.40 -11.31
C ARG A 103 12.45 -12.02 -12.33
N HIS A 104 13.73 -12.06 -12.00
CA HIS A 104 14.77 -12.66 -12.84
C HIS A 104 15.86 -13.23 -11.94
N ASN A 105 16.36 -14.44 -12.25
CA ASN A 105 17.40 -15.12 -11.44
C ASN A 105 17.11 -15.15 -9.93
N MET A 106 15.86 -15.40 -9.55
CA MET A 106 15.37 -15.42 -8.16
C MET A 106 15.37 -14.07 -7.43
N GLU A 107 15.76 -12.99 -8.09
CA GLU A 107 15.69 -11.62 -7.56
C GLU A 107 14.37 -10.97 -7.97
N SER A 108 13.74 -10.27 -7.03
CA SER A 108 12.55 -9.45 -7.26
C SER A 108 12.97 -7.99 -7.34
N MET A 109 12.68 -7.34 -8.46
CA MET A 109 13.14 -5.97 -8.76
C MET A 109 12.04 -5.21 -9.49
N TRP A 110 12.18 -3.89 -9.58
CA TRP A 110 11.25 -3.01 -10.30
C TRP A 110 11.90 -2.48 -11.57
N VAL A 111 11.19 -2.47 -12.69
CA VAL A 111 11.64 -1.82 -13.93
C VAL A 111 10.59 -0.81 -14.39
N CYS A 112 11.02 0.35 -14.88
CA CYS A 112 10.08 1.31 -15.45
C CYS A 112 9.74 0.96 -16.90
N THR A 113 8.55 1.36 -17.35
CA THR A 113 8.08 1.11 -18.72
C THR A 113 8.98 1.67 -19.81
N ARG A 114 9.84 2.65 -19.49
CA ARG A 114 10.86 3.19 -20.42
C ARG A 114 12.14 2.36 -20.49
N CYS A 115 12.53 1.69 -19.40
CA CYS A 115 13.70 0.83 -19.37
C CYS A 115 13.37 -0.61 -19.79
N LEU A 116 12.11 -1.03 -19.66
CA LEU A 116 11.64 -2.37 -20.03
C LEU A 116 12.07 -2.81 -21.45
N PRO A 117 11.98 -1.99 -22.51
CA PRO A 117 12.37 -2.43 -23.85
C PRO A 117 13.81 -2.93 -23.96
N ARG A 118 14.75 -2.37 -23.16
CA ARG A 118 16.16 -2.80 -23.13
C ARG A 118 16.33 -4.22 -22.58
N LEU A 119 15.40 -4.67 -21.73
CA LEU A 119 15.43 -6.04 -21.19
C LEU A 119 14.86 -7.07 -22.16
N ILE A 120 14.03 -6.63 -23.11
CA ILE A 120 13.39 -7.49 -24.10
C ILE A 120 14.26 -7.62 -25.36
N HIS A 121 14.91 -6.54 -25.77
CA HIS A 121 15.61 -6.45 -27.05
C HIS A 121 17.15 -6.47 -26.95
N GLY A 122 17.71 -6.33 -25.75
CA GLY A 122 19.14 -6.08 -25.53
C GLY A 122 19.52 -4.62 -25.73
#